data_AF-A0A8J3IET0-F1
#
_entry.id   AF-A0A8J3IET0-F1
#
_cell.length_a   1.000
_cell.length_b   1.000
_cell.length_c   1.000
_cell.angle_alpha   90.00
_cell.angle_beta   90.00
_cell.angle_gamma   90.00
#
_symmetry.space_group_name_H-M   'P 1'
#
loop_
_entity.id
_entity.type
_entity.pdbx_description
1 polymer ?
#
loop_
_entity_poly.entity_id
_entity_poly.type
_entity_poly.pdbx_seq_one_letter_code
_entity_poly.pdbx_strand_id
1 'polypeptide(L)'
;MLEEAEMRRLAMIQYMYTQAVEQVSKPEPLNMLAVLTFHDAVELFLALAAEHLNVGKEDQKFVTYWDVINPVLPNKDFGQRASMTRLNKARVGWKHYGIQIPGPDIESFHSSVTDFFQENTPKVFGIAFDEIAMAMLVQDEDVRDLLLKAEKLNSSSDLKAAIKEISIAFLILFHGFEWNAMRQNSIHLRGVSRRTSPRIEHEAPKELSRFAREIEKEISTLHEQVRLLSLGIDYRRYMRFKSLTPTAVLYMSGKYETLGNGKAQYHQDFLFCYSFVIECALRLQEIRFV
;
A
#
# COMPACT_ATOMS: atom_id res chain seq x y z
N MET A 1 10.74 -21.21 6.45
CA MET A 1 10.23 -20.33 5.38
C MET A 1 8.73 -20.28 5.59
N LEU A 2 8.17 -19.09 5.79
CA LEU A 2 6.73 -18.94 6.05
C LEU A 2 5.93 -19.44 4.85
N GLU A 3 4.77 -20.03 5.12
CA GLU A 3 3.87 -20.41 4.03
C GLU A 3 3.30 -19.17 3.35
N GLU A 4 2.92 -19.29 2.07
CA GLU A 4 2.39 -18.16 1.29
C GLU A 4 1.16 -17.52 1.97
N ALA A 5 0.27 -18.36 2.53
CA ALA A 5 -0.92 -17.91 3.24
C ALA A 5 -0.57 -17.10 4.51
N GLU A 6 0.44 -17.52 5.26
CA GLU A 6 0.92 -16.80 6.44
C GLU A 6 1.53 -15.45 6.04
N MET A 7 2.39 -15.45 5.01
CA MET A 7 3.01 -14.23 4.51
C MET A 7 1.94 -13.22 4.04
N ARG A 8 0.88 -13.69 3.37
CA ARG A 8 -0.22 -12.83 2.94
C ARG A 8 -0.99 -12.23 4.12
N ARG A 9 -1.18 -12.98 5.20
CA ARG A 9 -1.81 -12.47 6.43
C ARG A 9 -0.92 -11.47 7.15
N LEU A 10 0.39 -11.71 7.22
CA LEU A 10 1.37 -10.74 7.72
C LEU A 10 1.39 -9.46 6.88
N ALA A 11 1.36 -9.58 5.56
CA ALA A 11 1.29 -8.44 4.65
C ALA A 11 0.01 -7.61 4.89
N MET A 12 -1.13 -8.25 5.15
CA MET A 12 -2.36 -7.56 5.52
C MET A 12 -2.23 -6.83 6.87
N ILE A 13 -1.63 -7.46 7.88
CA ILE A 13 -1.36 -6.85 9.19
C ILE A 13 -0.46 -5.61 9.04
N GLN A 14 0.63 -5.73 8.28
CA GLN A 14 1.54 -4.61 8.01
C GLN A 14 0.86 -3.49 7.23
N TYR A 15 0.01 -3.83 6.26
CA TYR A 15 -0.81 -2.85 5.55
C TYR A 15 -1.75 -2.10 6.50
N MET A 16 -2.45 -2.80 7.40
CA MET A 16 -3.32 -2.18 8.41
C MET A 16 -2.53 -1.25 9.34
N TYR A 17 -1.35 -1.67 9.78
CA TYR A 17 -0.45 -0.82 10.55
C TYR A 17 -0.08 0.46 9.76
N THR A 18 0.32 0.36 8.50
CA THR A 18 0.62 1.53 7.66
C THR A 18 -0.59 2.46 7.52
N GLN A 19 -1.79 1.92 7.34
CA GLN A 19 -3.03 2.72 7.32
C GLN A 19 -3.28 3.43 8.65
N ALA A 20 -3.05 2.76 9.77
CA ALA A 20 -3.16 3.37 11.10
C ALA A 20 -2.16 4.52 11.29
N VAL A 21 -0.91 4.37 10.84
CA VAL A 21 0.10 5.44 10.85
C VAL A 21 -0.34 6.65 10.02
N GLU A 22 -0.93 6.44 8.84
CA GLU A 22 -1.51 7.53 8.04
C GLU A 22 -2.68 8.22 8.75
N GLN A 23 -3.48 7.46 9.53
CA GLN A 23 -4.59 7.99 10.33
C GLN A 23 -4.10 8.83 11.52
N VAL A 24 -3.00 8.47 12.18
CA VAL A 24 -2.41 9.27 13.28
C VAL A 24 -2.14 10.71 12.85
N SER A 25 -1.71 10.90 11.59
CA SER A 25 -1.38 12.22 11.02
C SER A 25 -2.62 13.07 10.66
N LYS A 26 -3.84 12.56 10.86
CA LYS A 26 -5.08 13.30 10.57
C LYS A 26 -5.43 14.26 11.73
N PRO A 27 -6.20 15.32 11.47
CA PRO A 27 -6.69 16.19 12.55
C PRO A 27 -7.66 15.43 13.48
N GLU A 28 -7.72 15.84 14.74
CA GLU A 28 -8.76 15.36 15.65
C GLU A 28 -10.16 15.72 15.12
N PRO A 29 -11.17 14.83 15.24
CA PRO A 29 -11.12 13.51 15.90
C PRO A 29 -10.76 12.35 14.95
N LEU A 30 -10.40 12.61 13.68
CA LEU A 30 -10.18 11.56 12.68
C LEU A 30 -9.00 10.65 13.01
N ASN A 31 -7.99 11.16 13.70
CA ASN A 31 -6.85 10.39 14.19
C ASN A 31 -7.23 9.29 15.19
N MET A 32 -8.38 9.38 15.85
CA MET A 32 -8.84 8.33 16.79
C MET A 32 -9.10 7.01 16.08
N LEU A 33 -9.46 7.03 14.79
CA LEU A 33 -9.61 5.82 13.97
C LEU A 33 -8.33 4.96 13.97
N ALA A 34 -7.16 5.59 14.12
CA ALA A 34 -5.89 4.88 14.22
C ALA A 34 -5.88 3.87 15.38
N VAL A 35 -6.55 4.19 16.50
CA VAL A 35 -6.61 3.29 17.67
C VAL A 35 -7.40 2.02 17.38
N LEU A 36 -8.47 2.08 16.55
CA LEU A 36 -9.15 0.84 16.11
C LEU A 36 -8.22 0.03 15.22
N THR A 37 -7.67 0.68 14.19
CA THR A 37 -6.86 0.02 13.17
C THR A 37 -5.61 -0.62 13.78
N PHE A 38 -4.92 0.07 14.70
CA PHE A 38 -3.80 -0.47 15.45
C PHE A 38 -4.20 -1.69 16.30
N HIS A 39 -5.30 -1.59 17.05
CA HIS A 39 -5.77 -2.70 17.86
C HIS A 39 -6.07 -3.93 17.00
N ASP A 40 -6.80 -3.74 15.90
CA ASP A 40 -7.21 -4.84 15.02
C ASP A 40 -6.00 -5.47 14.33
N ALA A 41 -5.00 -4.68 13.92
CA ALA A 41 -3.73 -5.19 13.39
C ALA A 41 -2.98 -6.04 14.43
N VAL A 42 -2.89 -5.59 15.69
CA VAL A 42 -2.27 -6.34 16.79
C VAL A 42 -3.05 -7.62 17.10
N GLU A 43 -4.38 -7.56 17.14
CA GLU A 43 -5.23 -8.73 17.42
C GLU A 43 -5.09 -9.80 16.33
N LEU A 44 -5.08 -9.39 15.05
CA LEU A 44 -4.82 -10.31 13.93
C LEU A 44 -3.42 -10.92 13.98
N PHE A 45 -2.42 -10.15 14.38
CA PHE A 45 -1.07 -10.67 14.60
C PHE A 45 -1.05 -11.70 15.73
N LEU A 46 -1.69 -11.43 16.86
CA LEU A 46 -1.73 -12.35 17.99
C LEU A 46 -2.42 -13.67 17.62
N ALA A 47 -3.52 -13.58 16.86
CA ALA A 47 -4.21 -14.76 16.34
C ALA A 47 -3.32 -15.57 15.40
N LEU A 48 -2.65 -14.91 14.44
CA LEU A 48 -1.73 -15.56 13.51
C LEU A 48 -0.51 -16.16 14.23
N ALA A 49 0.03 -15.48 15.24
CA ALA A 49 1.15 -15.96 16.04
C ALA A 49 0.76 -17.22 16.85
N ALA A 50 -0.44 -17.23 17.43
CA ALA A 50 -0.95 -18.39 18.14
C ALA A 50 -1.13 -19.60 17.20
N GLU A 51 -1.68 -19.36 16.00
CA GLU A 51 -1.84 -20.39 14.96
C GLU A 51 -0.50 -20.93 14.47
N HIS A 52 0.46 -20.06 14.13
CA HIS A 52 1.81 -20.43 13.70
C HIS A 52 2.54 -21.30 14.73
N LEU A 53 2.37 -20.96 16.02
CA LEU A 53 2.98 -21.69 17.13
C LEU A 53 2.15 -22.90 17.59
N ASN A 54 1.00 -23.17 16.94
CA ASN A 54 0.05 -24.22 17.30
C ASN A 54 -0.39 -24.16 18.78
N VAL A 55 -0.71 -22.96 19.27
CA VAL A 55 -1.20 -22.70 20.64
C VAL A 55 -2.53 -21.95 20.63
N GLY A 56 -3.21 -21.92 21.78
CA GLY A 56 -4.44 -21.15 21.97
C GLY A 56 -5.72 -21.89 21.58
N LYS A 57 -6.84 -21.16 21.57
CA LYS A 57 -8.19 -21.64 21.22
C LYS A 57 -8.92 -20.59 20.37
N GLU A 58 -9.96 -20.98 19.63
CA GLU A 58 -10.70 -20.09 18.72
C GLU A 58 -11.26 -18.82 19.38
N ASP A 59 -11.76 -18.88 20.63
CA ASP A 59 -12.37 -17.74 21.33
C ASP A 59 -11.44 -17.03 22.33
N GLN A 60 -10.16 -16.86 21.95
CA GLN A 60 -9.18 -16.29 22.86
C GLN A 60 -9.36 -14.79 23.07
N LYS A 61 -9.40 -14.34 24.33
CA LYS A 61 -9.48 -12.91 24.66
C LYS A 61 -8.14 -12.24 24.39
N PHE A 62 -8.14 -11.01 23.88
CA PHE A 62 -6.95 -10.23 23.54
C PHE A 62 -5.77 -10.35 24.53
N VAL A 63 -5.99 -10.08 25.83
CA VAL A 63 -4.91 -10.10 26.85
C VAL A 63 -4.38 -11.51 27.14
N THR A 64 -5.18 -12.54 26.86
CA THR A 64 -4.83 -13.93 27.14
C THR A 64 -3.92 -14.56 26.08
N TYR A 65 -3.69 -13.90 24.95
CA TYR A 65 -2.71 -14.37 23.96
C TYR A 65 -1.29 -14.45 24.53
N TRP A 66 -0.89 -13.48 25.37
CA TRP A 66 0.40 -13.53 26.06
C TRP A 66 0.56 -14.76 26.94
N ASP A 67 -0.54 -15.27 27.53
CA ASP A 67 -0.48 -16.42 28.43
C ASP A 67 -0.25 -17.74 27.69
N VAL A 68 -0.55 -17.80 26.38
CA VAL A 68 -0.35 -19.01 25.55
C VAL A 68 0.86 -18.91 24.62
N ILE A 69 1.17 -17.72 24.11
CA ILE A 69 2.31 -17.49 23.21
C ILE A 69 3.62 -17.45 24.02
N ASN A 70 3.63 -16.73 25.15
CA ASN A 70 4.87 -16.51 25.88
C ASN A 70 5.55 -17.81 26.36
N PRO A 71 4.83 -18.82 26.88
CA PRO A 71 5.47 -20.04 27.38
C PRO A 71 6.17 -20.88 26.30
N VAL A 72 5.77 -20.75 25.03
CA VAL A 72 6.32 -21.55 23.93
C VAL A 72 7.47 -20.86 23.19
N LEU A 73 7.65 -19.55 23.38
CA LEU A 73 8.76 -18.82 22.78
C LEU A 73 10.09 -19.10 23.50
N PRO A 74 11.22 -19.07 22.76
CA PRO A 74 12.55 -19.06 23.37
C PRO A 74 12.66 -17.95 24.42
N ASN A 75 13.18 -18.27 25.60
CA ASN A 75 13.36 -17.35 26.74
C ASN A 75 12.08 -16.75 27.36
N LYS A 76 10.87 -17.13 26.90
CA LYS A 76 9.59 -16.61 27.42
C LYS A 76 9.53 -15.08 27.43
N ASP A 77 9.94 -14.49 26.31
CA ASP A 77 10.12 -13.05 26.13
C ASP A 77 9.17 -12.47 25.07
N PHE A 78 7.86 -12.71 25.21
CA PHE A 78 6.83 -12.07 24.37
C PHE A 78 6.47 -10.70 24.96
N GLY A 79 6.91 -9.64 24.29
CA GLY A 79 6.95 -8.28 24.82
C GLY A 79 5.63 -7.51 24.79
N GLN A 80 5.69 -6.25 25.25
CA GLN A 80 4.65 -5.22 25.10
C GLN A 80 3.25 -5.50 25.69
N ARG A 81 3.09 -6.50 26.58
CA ARG A 81 1.79 -6.84 27.20
C ARG A 81 1.09 -5.65 27.84
N ALA A 82 1.82 -4.86 28.63
CA ALA A 82 1.28 -3.72 29.35
C ALA A 82 0.82 -2.60 28.38
N SER A 83 1.63 -2.30 27.37
CA SER A 83 1.34 -1.31 26.33
C SER A 83 0.10 -1.68 25.53
N MET A 84 0.00 -2.94 25.09
CA MET A 84 -1.17 -3.44 24.35
C MET A 84 -2.43 -3.52 25.22
N THR A 85 -2.28 -3.76 26.52
CA THR A 85 -3.40 -3.68 27.47
C THR A 85 -3.93 -2.25 27.61
N ARG A 86 -3.04 -1.23 27.64
CA ARG A 86 -3.45 0.19 27.60
C ARG A 86 -4.18 0.52 26.29
N LEU A 87 -3.65 0.07 25.14
CA LEU A 87 -4.29 0.27 23.83
C LEU A 87 -5.71 -0.32 23.82
N ASN A 88 -5.87 -1.57 24.24
CA ASN A 88 -7.17 -2.22 24.32
C ASN A 88 -8.14 -1.47 25.27
N LYS A 89 -7.67 -1.00 26.42
CA LYS A 89 -8.50 -0.20 27.34
C LYS A 89 -8.97 1.11 26.70
N ALA A 90 -8.08 1.83 26.02
CA ALA A 90 -8.42 3.07 25.31
C ALA A 90 -9.44 2.80 24.19
N ARG A 91 -9.19 1.76 23.39
CA ARG A 91 -10.10 1.30 22.32
C ARG A 91 -11.48 0.92 22.84
N VAL A 92 -11.56 0.17 23.94
CA VAL A 92 -12.83 -0.16 24.61
C VAL A 92 -13.52 1.10 25.15
N GLY A 93 -12.76 1.99 25.80
CA GLY A 93 -13.22 3.27 26.33
C GLY A 93 -13.92 4.11 25.26
N TRP A 94 -13.26 4.28 24.13
CA TRP A 94 -13.81 5.04 23.02
C TRP A 94 -14.96 4.31 22.32
N LYS A 95 -14.80 3.04 21.93
CA LYS A 95 -15.81 2.28 21.17
C LYS A 95 -17.13 2.11 21.91
N HIS A 96 -17.09 1.86 23.21
CA HIS A 96 -18.30 1.54 23.99
C HIS A 96 -18.84 2.71 24.80
N TYR A 97 -18.00 3.69 25.14
CA TYR A 97 -18.39 4.79 26.03
C TYR A 97 -18.13 6.18 25.43
N GLY A 98 -17.63 6.27 24.19
CA GLY A 98 -17.37 7.55 23.52
C GLY A 98 -16.24 8.37 24.15
N ILE A 99 -15.42 7.77 25.02
CA ILE A 99 -14.32 8.46 25.71
C ILE A 99 -13.28 8.89 24.67
N GLN A 100 -13.03 10.20 24.58
CA GLN A 100 -12.05 10.77 23.66
C GLN A 100 -10.63 10.38 24.06
N ILE A 101 -9.78 10.14 23.07
CA ILE A 101 -8.37 9.83 23.26
C ILE A 101 -7.56 11.06 22.82
N PRO A 102 -6.81 11.71 23.72
CA PRO A 102 -5.97 12.85 23.36
C PRO A 102 -4.93 12.51 22.30
N GLY A 103 -4.62 13.44 21.39
CA GLY A 103 -3.57 13.28 20.37
C GLY A 103 -2.23 12.71 20.90
N PRO A 104 -1.66 13.21 22.01
CA PRO A 104 -0.42 12.67 22.57
C PRO A 104 -0.52 11.19 23.00
N ASP A 105 -1.70 10.75 23.45
CA ASP A 105 -1.93 9.34 23.77
C ASP A 105 -1.99 8.49 22.49
N ILE A 106 -2.57 9.01 21.40
CA ILE A 106 -2.57 8.36 20.08
C ILE A 106 -1.14 8.20 19.55
N GLU A 107 -0.30 9.23 19.66
CA GLU A 107 1.12 9.15 19.30
C GLU A 107 1.88 8.14 20.17
N SER A 108 1.59 8.08 21.48
CA SER A 108 2.16 7.08 22.39
C SER A 108 1.75 5.65 21.99
N PHE A 109 0.51 5.46 21.54
CA PHE A 109 0.05 4.17 21.02
C PHE A 109 0.73 3.80 19.71
N HIS A 110 0.94 4.74 18.79
CA HIS A 110 1.72 4.50 17.59
C HIS A 110 3.10 3.94 17.95
N SER A 111 3.88 4.62 18.80
CA SER A 111 5.20 4.13 19.22
C SER A 111 5.12 2.74 19.86
N SER A 112 4.15 2.51 20.74
CA SER A 112 3.97 1.22 21.42
C SER A 112 3.65 0.07 20.47
N VAL A 113 2.86 0.34 19.42
CA VAL A 113 2.47 -0.66 18.42
C VAL A 113 3.63 -0.92 17.46
N THR A 114 4.39 0.11 17.10
CA THR A 114 5.65 -0.05 16.36
C THR A 114 6.61 -0.96 17.11
N ASP A 115 6.84 -0.70 18.41
CA ASP A 115 7.69 -1.53 19.25
C ASP A 115 7.16 -2.97 19.34
N PHE A 116 5.83 -3.15 19.46
CA PHE A 116 5.20 -4.47 19.47
C PHE A 116 5.54 -5.27 18.22
N PHE A 117 5.39 -4.68 17.03
CA PHE A 117 5.66 -5.38 15.79
C PHE A 117 7.15 -5.62 15.56
N GLN A 118 8.00 -4.63 15.81
CA GLN A 118 9.45 -4.75 15.65
C GLN A 118 10.05 -5.78 16.59
N GLU A 119 9.56 -5.85 17.83
CA GLU A 119 10.06 -6.78 18.84
C GLU A 119 9.55 -8.21 18.61
N ASN A 120 8.25 -8.38 18.33
CA ASN A 120 7.64 -9.70 18.35
C ASN A 120 7.61 -10.41 17.00
N THR A 121 7.66 -9.70 15.87
CA THR A 121 7.68 -10.35 14.54
C THR A 121 8.91 -11.27 14.38
N PRO A 122 10.14 -10.83 14.71
CA PRO A 122 11.31 -11.71 14.62
C PRO A 122 11.23 -12.89 15.60
N LYS A 123 10.69 -12.65 16.81
CA LYS A 123 10.58 -13.68 17.85
C LYS A 123 9.63 -14.82 17.45
N VAL A 124 8.53 -14.50 16.77
CA VAL A 124 7.51 -15.47 16.37
C VAL A 124 7.80 -16.08 15.00
N PHE A 125 8.12 -15.24 14.00
CA PHE A 125 8.17 -15.65 12.59
C PHE A 125 9.58 -15.72 12.01
N GLY A 126 10.60 -15.28 12.76
CA GLY A 126 11.99 -15.31 12.32
C GLY A 126 12.35 -14.31 11.21
N ILE A 127 11.50 -13.32 10.96
CA ILE A 127 11.73 -12.24 9.98
C ILE A 127 11.50 -10.87 10.64
N ALA A 128 12.15 -9.82 10.12
CA ALA A 128 11.87 -8.47 10.59
C ALA A 128 10.51 -7.96 10.11
N PHE A 129 9.89 -7.05 10.86
CA PHE A 129 8.56 -6.52 10.50
C PHE A 129 8.58 -5.70 9.21
N ASP A 130 9.68 -5.03 8.90
CA ASP A 130 9.93 -4.30 7.67
C ASP A 130 10.31 -5.19 6.47
N GLU A 131 10.64 -6.47 6.72
CA GLU A 131 10.91 -7.47 5.69
C GLU A 131 9.64 -8.21 5.21
N ILE A 132 8.47 -7.90 5.77
CA ILE A 132 7.20 -8.45 5.32
C ILE A 132 6.90 -7.91 3.90
N ALA A 133 6.70 -8.84 2.96
CA ALA A 133 6.47 -8.51 1.56
C ALA A 133 5.02 -8.07 1.31
N MET A 134 4.71 -6.77 1.41
CA MET A 134 3.36 -6.25 1.14
C MET A 134 2.88 -6.54 -0.29
N ALA A 135 3.79 -6.74 -1.25
CA ALA A 135 3.49 -7.16 -2.61
C ALA A 135 2.63 -8.44 -2.67
N MET A 136 2.64 -9.29 -1.63
CA MET A 136 1.81 -10.49 -1.55
C MET A 136 0.29 -10.20 -1.53
N LEU A 137 -0.11 -8.95 -1.31
CA LEU A 137 -1.51 -8.53 -1.42
C LEU A 137 -1.95 -8.24 -2.87
N VAL A 138 -0.99 -8.08 -3.80
CA VAL A 138 -1.24 -7.80 -5.22
C VAL A 138 -1.56 -9.11 -5.95
N GLN A 139 -2.67 -9.13 -6.68
CA GLN A 139 -3.17 -10.29 -7.43
C GLN A 139 -2.51 -10.43 -8.81
N ASP A 140 -2.15 -9.32 -9.44
CA ASP A 140 -1.45 -9.32 -10.72
C ASP A 140 -0.01 -9.81 -10.51
N GLU A 141 0.32 -10.97 -11.08
CA GLU A 141 1.60 -11.65 -10.82
C GLU A 141 2.79 -10.86 -11.38
N ASP A 142 2.65 -10.25 -12.56
CA ASP A 142 3.72 -9.45 -13.18
C ASP A 142 4.03 -8.22 -12.32
N VAL A 143 2.98 -7.54 -11.82
CA VAL A 143 3.12 -6.40 -10.91
C VAL A 143 3.73 -6.84 -9.58
N ARG A 144 3.26 -7.95 -9.00
CA ARG A 144 3.77 -8.51 -7.75
C ARG A 144 5.25 -8.84 -7.86
N ASP A 145 5.68 -9.51 -8.92
CA ASP A 145 7.06 -9.94 -9.12
C ASP A 145 8.02 -8.75 -9.24
N LEU A 146 7.61 -7.68 -9.92
CA LEU A 146 8.37 -6.43 -10.00
C LEU A 146 8.50 -5.75 -8.64
N LEU A 147 7.43 -5.74 -7.84
CA LEU A 147 7.45 -5.18 -6.48
C LEU A 147 8.37 -5.99 -5.55
N LEU A 148 8.31 -7.32 -5.58
CA LEU A 148 9.22 -8.20 -4.84
C LEU A 148 10.68 -8.00 -5.28
N LYS A 149 10.91 -7.79 -6.58
CA LYS A 149 12.24 -7.45 -7.11
C LYS A 149 12.72 -6.09 -6.59
N ALA A 150 11.83 -5.10 -6.51
CA ALA A 150 12.14 -3.78 -5.99
C ALA A 150 12.57 -3.84 -4.50
N GLU A 151 11.89 -4.64 -3.68
CA GLU A 151 12.28 -4.87 -2.29
C GLU A 151 13.70 -5.44 -2.18
N LYS A 152 14.00 -6.50 -2.93
CA LYS A 152 15.34 -7.11 -2.95
C LYS A 152 16.42 -6.11 -3.35
N LEU A 153 16.15 -5.28 -4.36
CA LEU A 153 17.07 -4.23 -4.82
C LEU A 153 17.28 -3.17 -3.73
N ASN A 154 16.22 -2.75 -3.04
CA ASN A 154 16.32 -1.82 -1.92
C ASN A 154 17.16 -2.40 -0.76
N SER A 155 16.96 -3.69 -0.41
CA SER A 155 17.79 -4.37 0.61
C SER A 155 19.27 -4.46 0.20
N SER A 156 19.56 -4.58 -1.10
CA SER A 156 20.92 -4.52 -1.64
C SER A 156 21.49 -3.09 -1.82
N SER A 157 20.80 -2.07 -1.31
CA SER A 157 21.15 -0.64 -1.40
C SER A 157 21.16 -0.06 -2.83
N ASP A 158 20.52 -0.72 -3.80
CA ASP A 158 20.28 -0.15 -5.14
C ASP A 158 18.89 0.50 -5.24
N LEU A 159 18.78 1.65 -4.56
CA LEU A 159 17.54 2.44 -4.55
C LEU A 159 17.09 2.84 -5.97
N LYS A 160 18.03 3.15 -6.86
CA LYS A 160 17.70 3.61 -8.21
C LYS A 160 17.09 2.49 -9.05
N ALA A 161 17.64 1.29 -8.98
CA ALA A 161 17.06 0.14 -9.65
C ALA A 161 15.69 -0.20 -9.03
N ALA A 162 15.57 -0.19 -7.70
CA ALA A 162 14.31 -0.45 -7.01
C ALA A 162 13.18 0.49 -7.48
N ILE A 163 13.47 1.80 -7.56
CA ILE A 163 12.51 2.81 -8.04
C ILE A 163 12.12 2.63 -9.51
N LYS A 164 13.03 2.11 -10.35
CA LYS A 164 12.71 1.77 -11.75
C LYS A 164 11.72 0.63 -11.83
N GLU A 165 11.94 -0.45 -11.07
CA GLU A 165 11.01 -1.59 -11.02
C GLU A 165 9.62 -1.15 -10.53
N ILE A 166 9.54 -0.30 -9.51
CA ILE A 166 8.26 0.27 -9.03
C ILE A 166 7.56 1.09 -10.13
N SER A 167 8.30 1.90 -10.88
CA SER A 167 7.73 2.70 -11.98
C SER A 167 7.17 1.81 -13.10
N ILE A 168 7.89 0.74 -13.44
CA ILE A 168 7.44 -0.26 -14.41
C ILE A 168 6.19 -0.99 -13.90
N ALA A 169 6.19 -1.42 -12.63
CA ALA A 169 5.06 -2.09 -12.00
C ALA A 169 3.78 -1.24 -12.07
N PHE A 170 3.90 0.07 -11.80
CA PHE A 170 2.80 1.01 -11.94
C PHE A 170 2.27 1.09 -13.39
N LEU A 171 3.16 1.15 -14.38
CA LEU A 171 2.76 1.21 -15.79
C LEU A 171 2.04 -0.07 -16.22
N ILE A 172 2.56 -1.24 -15.85
CA ILE A 172 1.95 -2.54 -16.16
C ILE A 172 0.56 -2.63 -15.54
N LEU A 173 0.44 -2.28 -14.26
CA LEU A 173 -0.82 -2.28 -13.54
C LEU A 173 -1.90 -1.47 -14.27
N PHE A 174 -1.58 -0.26 -14.71
CA PHE A 174 -2.51 0.60 -15.42
C PHE A 174 -2.81 0.13 -16.84
N HIS A 175 -1.81 -0.34 -17.58
CA HIS A 175 -2.03 -0.91 -18.91
C HIS A 175 -2.93 -2.15 -18.85
N GLY A 176 -2.70 -3.05 -17.89
CA GLY A 176 -3.53 -4.24 -17.67
C GLY A 176 -4.98 -3.85 -17.34
N PHE A 177 -5.16 -2.88 -16.46
CA PHE A 177 -6.49 -2.34 -16.13
C PHE A 177 -7.19 -1.74 -17.36
N GLU A 178 -6.50 -0.89 -18.14
CA GLU A 178 -7.06 -0.28 -19.36
C GLU A 178 -7.47 -1.33 -20.39
N TRP A 179 -6.63 -2.33 -20.61
CA TRP A 179 -6.89 -3.43 -21.53
C TRP A 179 -8.16 -4.20 -21.15
N ASN A 180 -8.32 -4.50 -19.85
CA ASN A 180 -9.50 -5.18 -19.33
C ASN A 180 -10.76 -4.31 -19.44
N ALA A 181 -10.66 -3.02 -19.10
CA ALA A 181 -11.75 -2.06 -19.24
C ALA A 181 -12.25 -1.94 -20.69
N MET A 182 -11.33 -1.90 -21.66
CA MET A 182 -11.65 -1.84 -23.08
C MET A 182 -12.35 -3.13 -23.55
N ARG A 183 -11.82 -4.30 -23.19
CA ARG A 183 -12.36 -5.61 -23.61
C ARG A 183 -13.80 -5.83 -23.16
N GLN A 184 -14.15 -5.36 -21.96
CA GLN A 184 -15.47 -5.61 -21.38
C GLN A 184 -16.49 -4.52 -21.72
N ASN A 185 -16.13 -3.54 -22.55
CA ASN A 185 -17.01 -2.47 -23.06
C ASN A 185 -17.85 -1.78 -21.96
N SER A 186 -17.31 -1.71 -20.73
CA SER A 186 -18.01 -1.15 -19.59
C SER A 186 -18.30 0.32 -19.86
N ILE A 187 -19.58 0.65 -20.05
CA ILE A 187 -20.04 2.02 -20.38
C ILE A 187 -19.56 3.03 -19.32
N HIS A 188 -19.42 2.59 -18.07
CA HIS A 188 -18.95 3.36 -16.93
C HIS A 188 -17.43 3.70 -17.00
N LEU A 189 -16.66 2.96 -17.78
CA LEU A 189 -15.21 3.15 -17.97
C LEU A 189 -14.86 3.70 -19.37
N ARG A 190 -15.86 4.02 -20.21
CA ARG A 190 -15.62 4.69 -21.52
C ARG A 190 -15.01 6.08 -21.38
N GLY A 191 -15.20 6.72 -20.23
CA GLY A 191 -14.55 7.98 -19.84
C GLY A 191 -13.17 7.77 -19.19
N VAL A 192 -12.71 6.54 -19.01
CA VAL A 192 -11.40 6.17 -18.42
C VAL A 192 -10.43 5.67 -19.49
N SER A 193 -10.94 5.07 -20.55
CA SER A 193 -10.16 4.63 -21.71
C SER A 193 -9.56 5.82 -22.46
N ARG A 194 -8.25 5.81 -22.71
CA ARG A 194 -7.52 6.82 -23.51
C ARG A 194 -8.14 6.88 -24.91
N ARG A 195 -8.98 7.87 -25.19
CA ARG A 195 -9.46 8.10 -26.56
C ARG A 195 -8.32 8.74 -27.32
N THR A 196 -7.81 8.06 -28.34
CA THR A 196 -7.00 8.72 -29.36
C THR A 196 -7.88 9.78 -30.02
N SER A 197 -7.54 11.06 -29.88
CA SER A 197 -8.19 12.11 -30.64
C SER A 197 -8.13 11.75 -32.13
N PRO A 198 -9.17 12.05 -32.92
CA PRO A 198 -9.04 11.98 -34.36
C PRO A 198 -7.86 12.87 -34.77
N ARG A 199 -6.90 12.32 -35.52
CA ARG A 199 -5.82 13.11 -36.12
C ARG A 199 -6.49 14.23 -36.91
N ILE A 200 -6.37 15.46 -36.43
CA ILE A 200 -6.70 16.63 -37.24
C ILE A 200 -5.72 16.58 -38.41
N GLU A 201 -6.27 16.30 -39.59
CA GLU A 201 -5.53 16.19 -40.84
C GLU A 201 -4.65 17.43 -41.06
N HIS A 202 -3.48 17.20 -41.65
CA HIS A 202 -2.35 18.14 -41.77
C HIS A 202 -2.59 19.35 -42.69
N GLU A 203 -3.85 19.79 -42.88
CA GLU A 203 -4.21 20.92 -43.74
C GLU A 203 -4.58 22.20 -42.97
N ALA A 204 -4.61 22.16 -41.64
CA ALA A 204 -4.92 23.33 -40.82
C ALA A 204 -3.74 24.33 -40.75
N PRO A 205 -3.99 25.66 -40.76
CA PRO A 205 -2.97 26.69 -40.54
C PRO A 205 -2.08 26.41 -39.31
N LYS A 206 -0.81 26.80 -39.36
CA LYS A 206 0.17 26.49 -38.30
C LYS A 206 -0.24 27.01 -36.91
N GLU A 207 -0.95 28.14 -36.81
CA GLU A 207 -1.50 28.60 -35.53
C GLU A 207 -2.61 27.67 -35.03
N LEU A 208 -3.55 27.30 -35.90
CA LEU A 208 -4.67 26.41 -35.55
C LEU A 208 -4.16 25.01 -35.16
N SER A 209 -3.15 24.49 -35.86
CA SER A 209 -2.48 23.22 -35.53
C SER A 209 -1.69 23.27 -34.22
N ARG A 210 -1.18 24.45 -33.82
CA ARG A 210 -0.54 24.63 -32.49
C ARG A 210 -1.60 24.68 -31.39
N PHE A 211 -2.61 25.52 -31.57
CA PHE A 211 -3.73 25.63 -30.65
C PHE A 211 -4.43 24.29 -30.40
N ALA A 212 -4.71 23.53 -31.47
CA ALA A 212 -5.31 22.21 -31.36
C ALA A 212 -4.44 21.22 -30.56
N ARG A 213 -3.11 21.24 -30.76
CA ARG A 213 -2.18 20.41 -29.97
C ARG A 213 -2.11 20.82 -28.51
N GLU A 214 -2.17 22.12 -28.22
CA GLU A 214 -2.23 22.63 -26.84
C GLU A 214 -3.53 22.19 -26.16
N ILE A 215 -4.67 22.35 -26.82
CA ILE A 215 -5.97 21.86 -26.32
C ILE A 215 -5.92 20.34 -26.11
N GLU A 216 -5.42 19.58 -27.07
CA GLU A 216 -5.34 18.12 -26.97
C GLU A 216 -4.49 17.69 -25.77
N LYS A 217 -3.37 18.39 -25.52
CA LYS A 217 -2.52 18.15 -24.36
C LYS A 217 -3.24 18.46 -23.05
N GLU A 218 -3.93 19.60 -22.97
CA GLU A 218 -4.69 20.00 -21.77
C GLU A 218 -5.86 19.03 -21.50
N ILE A 219 -6.63 18.67 -22.53
CA ILE A 219 -7.71 17.70 -22.43
C ILE A 219 -7.18 16.33 -22.03
N SER A 220 -6.06 15.87 -22.60
CA SER A 220 -5.44 14.59 -22.21
C SER A 220 -5.00 14.60 -20.75
N THR A 221 -4.51 15.74 -20.26
CA THR A 221 -4.08 15.90 -18.86
C THR A 221 -5.28 15.88 -17.93
N LEU A 222 -6.36 16.61 -18.26
CA LEU A 222 -7.62 16.58 -17.52
C LEU A 222 -8.24 15.18 -17.51
N HIS A 223 -8.19 14.49 -18.64
CA HIS A 223 -8.73 13.14 -18.78
C HIS A 223 -7.97 12.15 -17.89
N GLU A 224 -6.64 12.23 -17.84
CA GLU A 224 -5.82 11.44 -16.93
C GLU A 224 -6.16 11.72 -15.45
N GLN A 225 -6.36 12.99 -15.09
CA GLN A 225 -6.75 13.38 -13.73
C GLN A 225 -8.12 12.82 -13.34
N VAL A 226 -9.14 13.05 -14.17
CA VAL A 226 -10.51 12.55 -13.95
C VAL A 226 -10.50 11.03 -13.86
N ARG A 227 -9.70 10.37 -14.70
CA ARG A 227 -9.51 8.93 -14.65
C ARG A 227 -8.96 8.48 -13.30
N LEU A 228 -7.84 9.02 -12.85
CA LEU A 228 -7.25 8.64 -11.55
C LEU A 228 -8.23 8.84 -10.41
N LEU A 229 -8.94 9.97 -10.40
CA LEU A 229 -9.97 10.27 -9.41
C LEU A 229 -11.14 9.28 -9.46
N SER A 230 -11.59 8.89 -10.66
CA SER A 230 -12.67 7.91 -10.84
C SER A 230 -12.28 6.50 -10.36
N LEU A 231 -10.98 6.20 -10.32
CA LEU A 231 -10.42 4.94 -9.81
C LEU A 231 -10.14 5.02 -8.30
N GLY A 232 -10.52 6.12 -7.63
CA GLY A 232 -10.27 6.33 -6.22
C GLY A 232 -8.80 6.60 -5.87
N ILE A 233 -7.98 6.95 -6.85
CA ILE A 233 -6.55 7.20 -6.66
C ILE A 233 -6.33 8.66 -6.30
N ASP A 234 -5.64 8.90 -5.19
CA ASP A 234 -5.30 10.25 -4.73
C ASP A 234 -4.34 10.92 -5.72
N TYR A 235 -4.84 11.95 -6.41
CA TYR A 235 -4.07 12.68 -7.41
C TYR A 235 -2.83 13.40 -6.83
N ARG A 236 -2.87 13.86 -5.58
CA ARG A 236 -1.71 14.51 -4.95
C ARG A 236 -0.61 13.47 -4.70
N ARG A 237 -0.97 12.28 -4.23
CA ARG A 237 -0.02 11.15 -4.08
C ARG A 237 0.54 10.73 -5.44
N TYR A 238 -0.30 10.64 -6.48
CA TYR A 238 0.14 10.35 -7.84
C TYR A 238 1.17 11.36 -8.35
N MET A 239 0.92 12.66 -8.16
CA MET A 239 1.87 13.70 -8.59
C MET A 239 3.21 13.62 -7.84
N ARG A 240 3.19 13.29 -6.55
CA ARG A 240 4.41 13.01 -5.78
C ARG A 240 5.11 11.75 -6.30
N PHE A 241 4.39 10.69 -6.61
CA PHE A 241 4.96 9.48 -7.21
C PHE A 241 5.64 9.79 -8.55
N LYS A 242 4.98 10.55 -9.43
CA LYS A 242 5.53 10.97 -10.73
C LYS A 242 6.76 11.88 -10.60
N SER A 243 6.86 12.66 -9.54
CA SER A 243 8.03 13.52 -9.31
C SER A 243 9.24 12.74 -8.81
N LEU A 244 9.03 11.63 -8.11
CA LEU A 244 10.07 10.78 -7.53
C LEU A 244 10.55 9.67 -8.50
N THR A 245 9.65 9.12 -9.29
CA THR A 245 9.94 7.99 -10.19
C THR A 245 10.41 8.44 -11.58
N PRO A 246 11.24 7.64 -12.29
CA PRO A 246 11.49 7.85 -13.71
C PRO A 246 10.23 7.56 -14.52
N THR A 247 10.19 8.05 -15.76
CA THR A 247 9.06 7.75 -16.65
C THR A 247 9.21 6.35 -17.23
N ALA A 248 8.35 5.41 -16.82
CA ALA A 248 8.25 4.11 -17.49
C ALA A 248 7.57 4.23 -18.86
N VAL A 249 8.03 3.44 -19.83
CA VAL A 249 7.51 3.37 -21.20
C VAL A 249 7.43 1.92 -21.67
N LEU A 250 6.46 1.64 -22.54
CA LEU A 250 6.37 0.37 -23.29
C LEU A 250 6.93 0.60 -24.70
N TYR A 251 8.02 -0.10 -25.04
CA TYR A 251 8.56 -0.07 -26.40
C TYR A 251 7.76 -0.95 -27.35
N MET A 252 7.89 -0.69 -28.66
CA MET A 252 7.26 -1.50 -29.71
C MET A 252 7.68 -2.98 -29.67
N SER A 253 8.81 -3.29 -29.04
CA SER A 253 9.28 -4.67 -28.81
C SER A 253 8.47 -5.42 -27.73
N GLY A 254 7.54 -4.75 -27.05
CA GLY A 254 6.81 -5.29 -25.90
C GLY A 254 7.57 -5.18 -24.58
N LYS A 255 8.78 -4.62 -24.58
CA LYS A 255 9.59 -4.44 -23.36
C LYS A 255 9.21 -3.16 -22.62
N TYR A 256 9.12 -3.26 -21.30
CA TYR A 256 8.98 -2.14 -20.40
C TYR A 256 10.35 -1.66 -19.91
N GLU A 257 10.59 -0.36 -20.00
CA GLU A 257 11.82 0.25 -19.49
C GLU A 257 11.53 1.67 -18.96
N THR A 258 12.54 2.29 -18.35
CA THR A 258 12.43 3.64 -17.78
C THR A 258 13.31 4.64 -18.51
N LEU A 259 12.77 5.83 -18.76
CA LEU A 259 13.52 6.99 -19.22
C LEU A 259 14.01 7.81 -18.02
N GLY A 260 15.34 7.88 -17.85
CA GLY A 260 15.99 8.56 -16.74
C GLY A 260 16.07 7.72 -15.46
N ASN A 261 16.43 8.37 -14.35
CA ASN A 261 16.65 7.71 -13.05
C ASN A 261 15.65 8.10 -11.95
N GLY A 262 14.70 9.01 -12.25
CA GLY A 262 13.83 9.59 -11.22
C GLY A 262 14.58 10.57 -10.31
N LYS A 263 13.89 11.02 -9.25
CA LYS A 263 14.42 11.96 -8.25
C LYS A 263 14.42 11.40 -6.82
N ALA A 264 13.94 10.18 -6.61
CA ALA A 264 14.01 9.50 -5.32
C ALA A 264 15.47 9.36 -4.86
N GLN A 265 15.74 9.75 -3.61
CA GLN A 265 17.09 9.78 -3.03
C GLN A 265 17.17 9.06 -1.69
N TYR A 266 16.05 8.96 -0.97
CA TYR A 266 16.02 8.42 0.37
C TYR A 266 15.17 7.16 0.44
N HIS A 267 15.42 6.33 1.45
CA HIS A 267 14.61 5.13 1.72
C HIS A 267 13.12 5.49 1.94
N GLN A 268 12.82 6.66 2.51
CA GLN A 268 11.44 7.14 2.64
C GLN A 268 10.75 7.37 1.29
N ASP A 269 11.49 7.74 0.24
CA ASP A 269 10.93 7.89 -1.11
C ASP A 269 10.56 6.52 -1.70
N PHE A 270 11.39 5.50 -1.44
CA PHE A 270 11.09 4.10 -1.80
C PHE A 270 9.83 3.62 -1.10
N LEU A 271 9.76 3.73 0.23
CA LEU A 271 8.59 3.30 1.00
C LEU A 271 7.31 3.98 0.51
N PHE A 272 7.38 5.28 0.23
CA PHE A 272 6.26 6.02 -0.35
C PHE A 272 5.85 5.47 -1.73
N CYS A 273 6.79 5.32 -2.67
CA CYS A 273 6.48 4.87 -4.03
C CYS A 273 5.96 3.43 -4.04
N TYR A 274 6.59 2.56 -3.25
CA TYR A 274 6.22 1.15 -3.10
C TYR A 274 4.79 1.01 -2.54
N SER A 275 4.51 1.68 -1.43
CA SER A 275 3.17 1.67 -0.80
C SER A 275 2.11 2.26 -1.72
N PHE A 276 2.44 3.31 -2.48
CA PHE A 276 1.53 3.93 -3.43
C PHE A 276 1.10 2.96 -4.56
N VAL A 277 2.03 2.18 -5.13
CA VAL A 277 1.70 1.21 -6.18
C VAL A 277 0.86 0.07 -5.62
N ILE A 278 1.16 -0.42 -4.42
CA ILE A 278 0.33 -1.43 -3.74
C ILE A 278 -1.09 -0.91 -3.51
N GLU A 279 -1.24 0.32 -3.00
CA GLU A 279 -2.55 0.93 -2.79
C GLU A 279 -3.32 1.05 -4.12
N CYS A 280 -2.66 1.48 -5.20
CA CYS A 280 -3.27 1.50 -6.53
C CYS A 280 -3.73 0.10 -6.96
N ALA A 281 -2.89 -0.93 -6.77
CA ALA A 281 -3.22 -2.30 -7.13
C ALA A 281 -4.46 -2.80 -6.36
N LEU A 282 -4.52 -2.55 -5.05
CA LEU A 282 -5.67 -2.89 -4.22
C LEU A 282 -6.95 -2.19 -4.68
N ARG A 283 -6.88 -0.89 -5.01
CA ARG A 283 -8.03 -0.14 -5.55
C ARG A 283 -8.52 -0.69 -6.88
N LEU A 284 -7.61 -1.00 -7.80
CA LEU A 284 -7.99 -1.52 -9.11
C LEU A 284 -8.56 -2.95 -9.02
N GLN A 285 -8.10 -3.74 -8.04
CA GLN A 285 -8.68 -5.05 -7.73
C GLN A 285 -10.13 -4.99 -7.19
N GLU A 286 -10.56 -3.88 -6.59
CA GLU A 286 -11.96 -3.69 -6.17
C GLU A 286 -12.91 -3.58 -7.38
N ILE A 287 -12.39 -3.13 -8.53
CA ILE A 287 -13.19 -2.89 -9.73
C ILE A 287 -13.46 -4.23 -10.41
N ARG A 288 -14.66 -4.76 -10.18
CA ARG A 288 -15.16 -5.92 -10.89
C ARG A 288 -15.60 -5.51 -12.28
N PHE A 289 -14.94 -6.06 -13.28
CA PHE A 289 -15.44 -6.03 -14.64
C PHE A 289 -16.50 -7.16 -14.76
N VAL A 290 -17.76 -6.79 -14.91
CA VAL A 290 -18.94 -7.67 -15.03
C VAL A 290 -19.43 -7.66 -16.47
#